data_AF-A0A8J4WZ57-F1
#
_entry.id   AF-A0A8J4WZ57-F1
#
_cell.length_a   1.000
_cell.length_b   1.000
_cell.length_c   1.000
_cell.angle_alpha   90.00
_cell.angle_beta   90.00
_cell.angle_gamma   90.00
#
_symmetry.space_group_name_H-M   'P 1'
#
loop_
_entity.id
_entity.type
_entity.pdbx_description
1 polymer ?
#
loop_
_entity_poly.entity_id
_entity_poly.type
_entity_poly.pdbx_seq_one_letter_code
_entity_poly.pdbx_strand_id
1 'polypeptide(L)' 'MHPVASIEVYTQGEMFVENGTTGLLKCTFKSNEVISSQASVSWSFVPEGSSESTGDT' A
#
# COMPACT_ATOMS: atom_id res chain seq x y z
N MET A 1 2.99 -19.97 -2.97
CA MET A 1 3.18 -19.38 -4.31
C MET A 1 3.09 -17.87 -4.15
N HIS A 2 4.20 -17.15 -4.23
CA HIS A 2 4.12 -15.71 -4.47
C HIS A 2 3.83 -15.57 -5.97
N PRO A 3 2.78 -14.84 -6.40
CA PRO A 3 2.67 -14.52 -7.81
C PRO A 3 3.98 -13.81 -8.18
N VAL A 4 4.68 -14.32 -9.19
CA VAL A 4 5.78 -13.58 -9.82
C VAL A 4 5.10 -12.46 -10.59
N ALA A 5 4.62 -11.45 -9.86
CA ALA A 5 4.19 -10.22 -10.46
C ALA A 5 5.46 -9.60 -11.03
N SER A 6 5.42 -9.24 -12.32
CA SER A 6 6.48 -8.45 -12.96
C SER A 6 6.73 -7.12 -12.22
N ILE A 7 5.85 -6.77 -11.28
CA ILE A 7 5.81 -5.55 -10.48
C ILE A 7 6.07 -5.90 -9.01
N GLU A 8 7.19 -5.42 -8.47
CA GLU A 8 7.50 -5.39 -7.03
C GLU A 8 6.93 -4.10 -6.45
N VAL A 9 6.11 -4.16 -5.39
CA VAL A 9 5.52 -2.98 -4.74
C VAL A 9 6.08 -2.81 -3.34
N TYR A 10 6.51 -1.59 -3.03
CA TYR A 10 7.00 -1.17 -1.72
C TYR A 10 6.16 -0.02 -1.19
N THR A 11 5.60 -0.21 -0.01
CA THR A 11 4.89 0.83 0.74
C THR A 11 5.14 0.65 2.24
N GLN A 12 4.88 1.70 3.02
CA GLN A 12 5.00 1.64 4.48
C GLN A 12 3.82 0.85 5.05
N GLY A 13 4.08 -0.08 5.97
CA GLY A 13 3.02 -0.87 6.61
C GLY A 13 2.13 -0.06 7.54
N GLU A 14 2.68 0.99 8.14
CA GLU A 14 2.00 1.91 9.04
C GLU A 14 2.47 3.34 8.78
N MET A 15 1.59 4.31 9.01
CA MET A 15 1.90 5.73 8.87
C MET A 15 1.19 6.56 9.95
N PHE A 16 1.85 7.62 10.40
CA PHE A 16 1.28 8.60 11.32
C PHE A 16 1.09 9.93 10.60
N VAL A 17 -0.09 10.51 10.74
CA VAL A 17 -0.45 11.81 10.15
C VAL A 17 -0.91 12.72 11.26
N GLU A 18 -0.41 13.96 11.26
CA GLU A 18 -0.84 14.96 12.23
C GLU A 18 -2.30 15.38 11.95
N ASN A 19 -3.08 15.55 13.01
CA ASN A 19 -4.49 15.90 12.87
C ASN A 19 -4.67 17.22 12.11
N GLY A 20 -5.56 17.23 11.12
CA GLY A 20 -5.81 18.40 10.27
C GLY A 20 -4.79 18.61 9.15
N THR A 21 -3.83 17.69 8.95
CA THR A 21 -2.85 17.74 7.86
C THR A 21 -3.11 16.65 6.80
N THR A 22 -2.57 16.85 5.60
CA THR A 22 -2.66 15.86 4.52
C THR A 22 -1.57 14.79 4.65
N GLY A 23 -1.98 13.53 4.79
CA GLY A 23 -1.09 12.38 4.71
C GLY A 23 -0.80 12.00 3.25
N LEU A 24 0.44 11.58 2.97
CA LEU A 24 0.82 11.02 1.67
C LEU A 24 1.16 9.54 1.81
N LEU A 25 0.32 8.68 1.21
CA LEU A 25 0.61 7.25 1.05
C LEU A 25 1.62 7.04 -0.07
N LYS A 26 2.89 6.83 0.28
CA LYS A 26 3.95 6.56 -0.69
C LYS A 26 3.89 5.10 -1.15
N CYS A 27 3.65 4.89 -2.44
CA CYS A 27 3.88 3.61 -3.13
C CYS A 27 5.04 3.80 -4.09
N THR A 28 6.04 2.92 -3.97
CA THR A 28 7.07 2.75 -4.98
C THR A 28 6.87 1.38 -5.59
N PHE A 29 6.90 1.28 -6.91
CA PHE A 29 6.87 -0.01 -7.56
C PHE A 29 8.00 -0.11 -8.57
N LYS A 30 8.48 -1.32 -8.79
CA LYS A 30 9.52 -1.65 -9.76
C LYS A 30 8.97 -2.70 -10.69
N SER A 31 9.04 -2.44 -11.99
CA SER A 31 8.58 -3.36 -13.03
C SER A 31 9.71 -3.74 -13.96
N ASN A 32 9.75 -5.01 -14.39
CA ASN A 32 10.66 -5.46 -15.44
C ASN A 32 10.06 -5.28 -16.85
N GLU A 33 8.78 -4.89 -16.92
CA GLU A 33 8.07 -4.60 -18.16
C GLU A 33 7.64 -3.13 -18.25
N VAL A 34 7.43 -2.66 -19.48
CA VAL A 34 6.98 -1.29 -19.76
C VAL A 34 5.61 -1.07 -19.13
N ILE A 35 5.55 -0.07 -18.26
CA ILE A 35 4.30 0.38 -17.66
C ILE A 35 3.51 1.15 -18.72
N SER A 36 2.37 0.59 -19.13
CA SER A 36 1.44 1.28 -20.03
C SER A 36 0.43 2.12 -19.23
N SER A 37 -0.33 2.97 -19.92
CA SER A 37 -1.44 3.76 -19.35
C SER A 37 -2.56 2.92 -18.74
N GLN A 38 -2.53 1.59 -18.91
CA GLN A 38 -3.48 0.67 -18.29
C GLN A 38 -3.13 0.34 -16.83
N ALA A 39 -1.93 0.70 -16.35
CA ALA A 39 -1.55 0.46 -14.96
C ALA A 39 -2.34 1.38 -14.02
N SER A 40 -2.92 0.81 -12.96
CA SER A 40 -3.64 1.52 -11.92
C SER A 40 -3.06 1.19 -10.54
N VAL A 41 -3.09 2.17 -9.63
CA VAL A 41 -2.69 1.99 -8.23
C VAL A 41 -3.91 2.22 -7.35
N SER A 42 -4.25 1.22 -6.56
CA SER A 42 -5.37 1.25 -5.61
C SER A 42 -4.84 1.11 -4.20
N TRP A 43 -5.47 1.82 -3.26
CA TRP A 43 -5.09 1.83 -1.86
C TRP A 43 -6.22 1.33 -0.99
N SER A 44 -5.87 0.64 0.09
CA SER A 44 -6.78 0.30 1.18
C SER A 44 -6.02 0.53 2.47
N PHE A 45 -6.63 1.25 3.41
CA PHE A 45 -6.03 1.53 4.72
C PHE A 45 -7.04 1.16 5.80
N VAL A 46 -6.50 0.71 6.92
CA VAL A 46 -7.25 0.34 8.12
C VAL A 46 -6.99 1.44 9.15
N PRO A 47 -8.01 2.22 9.57
CA PRO A 47 -7.80 3.26 10.56
C PRO A 47 -7.49 2.64 11.93
N GLU A 48 -6.64 3.30 12.71
CA GLU A 48 -6.32 2.87 14.07
C GLU A 48 -7.60 2.80 14.93
N GLY A 49 -7.82 1.65 15.59
CA GLY A 49 -9.01 1.39 16.40
C GLY A 49 -10.20 0.78 15.64
N SER A 50 -10.06 0.44 14.35
CA SER A 50 -11.06 -0.37 13.65
C SER A 50 -11.02 -1.83 14.13
N SER A 51 -12.19 -2.47 14.18
CA SER A 51 -12.42 -3.79 14.79
C SER A 51 -11.81 -4.97 14.01
N GLU A 52 -11.02 -4.72 12.97
CA GLU A 52 -10.26 -5.75 12.23
C GLU A 52 -8.86 -5.94 12.83
N SER A 53 -8.76 -5.90 14.16
CA SER A 53 -7.66 -6.52 14.90
C SER A 53 -8.16 -7.89 15.37
N THR A 54 -8.08 -8.89 14.50
CA THR A 54 -8.21 -10.29 14.91
C THR A 54 -7.03 -11.06 14.32
N GLY A 55 -6.03 -11.32 15.18
CA GLY A 55 -4.81 -12.09 14.91
C GLY A 55 -3.56 -11.25 15.26
N ASP A 56 -2.73 -11.59 16.24
CA ASP A 56 -2.51 -12.89 16.89
C ASP A 56 -1.71 -12.72 18.21
N THR A 57 -2.08 -13.56 19.20
CA THR A 57 -1.49 -13.90 20.51
C THR A 57 -1.52 -12.88 21.66
#